data_AF-A0A329W9S2-F1
#
_entry.id   AF-A0A329W9S2-F1
#
_cell.length_a   1.000
_cell.length_b   1.000
_cell.length_c   1.000
_cell.angle_alpha   90.00
_cell.angle_beta   90.00
_cell.angle_gamma   90.00
#
_symmetry.space_group_name_H-M   'P 1'
#
loop_
_entity.id
_entity.type
_entity.pdbx_description
1 polymer ?
#
loop_
_entity_poly.entity_id
_entity_poly.type
_entity_poly.pdbx_seq_one_letter_code
_entity_poly.pdbx_strand_id
1 'polypeptide(L)'
;MIKYKIINHHLISSVDPNVLGSDINIKCRGACGINNTGKHCFQLPQSIRFGLTAYVNSDVHQQTINVYIDDRLVDTLTGKGISHITDVKTYTSGTGKVCIEIIGEGKPCKLRYAYNTLETKPGSAIIGANNGSNDNYDDSVVVLNWPLS
;
A
#
# COMPACT_ATOMS: atom_id res chain seq x y z
N MET A 1 31.62 12.62 -9.59
CA MET A 1 31.11 12.41 -10.96
C MET A 1 30.35 11.08 -10.96
N ILE A 2 29.02 11.13 -10.77
CA ILE A 2 28.17 9.93 -10.66
C ILE A 2 27.68 9.59 -12.07
N LYS A 3 27.91 8.36 -12.53
CA LYS A 3 27.38 7.87 -13.80
C LYS A 3 25.96 7.35 -13.57
N TYR A 4 24.97 7.99 -14.19
CA TYR A 4 23.62 7.45 -14.29
C TYR A 4 23.51 6.60 -15.55
N LYS A 5 22.98 5.38 -15.42
CA LYS A 5 22.46 4.61 -16.55
C LYS A 5 20.94 4.73 -16.51
N ILE A 6 20.39 5.54 -17.40
CA ILE A 6 18.94 5.65 -17.58
C ILE A 6 18.47 4.39 -18.30
N ILE A 7 17.63 3.60 -17.65
CA ILE A 7 16.88 2.52 -18.28
C ILE A 7 15.40 2.87 -18.06
N ASN A 8 14.67 3.08 -19.16
CA ASN A 8 13.27 3.45 -19.15
C ASN A 8 12.36 2.24 -18.82
N HIS A 9 11.26 2.57 -18.13
CA HIS A 9 10.08 1.79 -17.75
C HIS A 9 10.11 1.02 -16.40
N HIS A 10 9.20 1.49 -15.53
CA HIS A 10 8.80 1.03 -14.20
C HIS A 10 9.90 0.96 -13.13
N LEU A 11 10.05 2.09 -12.42
CA LEU A 11 10.78 2.16 -11.16
C LEU A 11 10.02 1.38 -10.07
N ILE A 12 10.43 0.13 -9.84
CA ILE A 12 10.40 -0.44 -8.49
C ILE A 12 11.80 -0.21 -7.94
N SER A 13 11.98 0.78 -7.06
CA SER A 13 13.27 0.96 -6.39
C SER A 13 13.37 -0.06 -5.26
N SER A 14 14.11 -1.15 -5.45
CA SER A 14 14.65 -1.92 -4.34
C SER A 14 15.88 -1.18 -3.80
N VAL A 15 15.82 -0.68 -2.57
CA VAL A 15 17.01 -0.14 -1.89
C VAL A 15 17.81 -1.35 -1.40
N ASP A 16 19.01 -1.57 -1.95
CA ASP A 16 19.97 -2.52 -1.37
C ASP A 16 20.68 -1.83 -0.19
N PRO A 17 20.42 -2.24 1.06
CA PRO A 17 21.08 -1.65 2.22
C PRO A 17 22.59 -1.91 2.24
N ASN A 18 23.10 -2.88 1.48
CA ASN A 18 24.54 -3.17 1.41
C ASN A 18 25.30 -2.20 0.48
N VAL A 19 24.60 -1.43 -0.35
CA VAL A 19 25.20 -0.44 -1.28
C VAL A 19 25.33 0.94 -0.63
N LEU A 20 24.57 1.19 0.45
CA LEU A 20 24.74 2.35 1.30
C LEU A 20 25.80 1.99 2.34
N GLY A 21 27.02 2.50 2.15
CA GLY A 21 28.23 2.10 2.89
C GLY A 21 28.01 1.81 4.38
N SER A 22 28.81 0.87 4.88
CA SER A 22 28.87 0.32 6.25
C SER A 22 28.90 1.30 7.43
N ASP A 23 28.80 2.60 7.17
CA ASP A 23 28.91 3.69 8.13
C ASP A 23 27.56 4.27 8.56
N ILE A 24 26.43 3.75 8.03
CA ILE A 24 25.09 4.17 8.45
C ILE A 24 24.34 2.97 9.04
N ASN A 25 24.15 2.99 10.36
CA ASN A 25 23.45 1.96 11.13
C ASN A 25 21.91 2.03 10.94
N ILE A 26 21.43 2.27 9.70
CA ILE A 26 20.00 2.40 9.39
C ILE A 26 19.33 1.03 9.48
N LYS A 27 18.36 0.89 10.39
CA LYS A 27 17.53 -0.31 10.47
C LYS A 27 16.36 -0.24 9.49
N CYS A 28 16.53 -0.86 8.32
CA CYS A 28 15.42 -1.19 7.44
C CYS A 28 14.60 -2.34 8.06
N ARG A 29 13.28 -2.14 8.24
CA ARG A 29 12.36 -3.19 8.68
C ARG A 29 11.25 -3.34 7.67
N GLY A 30 11.01 -4.56 7.21
CA GLY A 30 9.89 -4.84 6.32
C GLY A 30 9.31 -6.24 6.52
N ALA A 31 8.04 -6.38 6.17
CA ALA A 31 7.32 -7.65 6.16
C ALA A 31 6.40 -7.69 4.94
N CYS A 32 6.21 -8.88 4.39
CA CYS A 32 5.21 -9.13 3.36
C CYS A 32 4.35 -10.34 3.73
N GLY A 33 3.15 -10.40 3.19
CA GLY A 33 2.26 -11.51 3.47
C GLY A 33 1.09 -11.60 2.50
N ILE A 34 0.28 -12.62 2.74
CA ILE A 34 -0.96 -12.88 2.03
C ILE A 34 -2.12 -12.80 3.01
N ASN A 35 -3.29 -12.36 2.54
CA ASN A 35 -4.52 -12.43 3.31
C ASN A 35 -5.72 -12.65 2.38
N ASN A 36 -6.46 -13.73 2.58
CA ASN A 36 -7.61 -14.09 1.74
C ASN A 36 -8.96 -13.70 2.36
N THR A 37 -8.97 -12.90 3.43
CA THR A 37 -10.19 -12.37 4.05
C THR A 37 -10.64 -11.03 3.46
N GLY A 38 -9.91 -10.48 2.48
CA GLY A 38 -10.15 -9.17 1.90
C GLY A 38 -9.80 -7.99 2.79
N LYS A 39 -9.29 -8.19 4.01
CA LYS A 39 -8.93 -7.10 4.93
C LYS A 39 -7.60 -7.31 5.61
N HIS A 40 -6.70 -6.35 5.56
CA HIS A 40 -5.41 -6.39 6.27
C HIS A 40 -5.17 -5.10 7.06
N CYS A 41 -4.54 -5.25 8.23
CA CYS A 41 -4.24 -4.14 9.13
C CYS A 41 -2.73 -3.94 9.28
N PHE A 42 -2.31 -2.69 9.14
CA PHE A 42 -0.95 -2.24 9.41
C PHE A 42 -0.92 -1.50 10.76
N GLN A 43 0.19 -1.65 11.48
CA GLN A 43 0.47 -0.85 12.66
C GLN A 43 1.40 0.31 12.26
N LEU A 44 0.81 1.47 12.01
CA LEU A 44 1.54 2.71 11.79
C LEU A 44 1.94 3.35 13.14
N PRO A 45 2.90 4.29 13.14
CA PRO A 45 3.15 5.14 14.29
C PRO A 45 1.86 5.84 14.76
N GLN A 46 1.69 5.98 16.07
CA GLN A 46 0.52 6.64 16.65
C GLN A 46 0.38 8.08 16.15
N SER A 47 -0.85 8.48 15.82
CA SER A 47 -1.24 9.83 15.41
C SER A 47 -0.41 10.43 14.26
N ILE A 48 0.18 9.58 13.41
CA ILE A 48 0.93 10.04 12.24
C ILE A 48 -0.02 10.40 11.10
N ARG A 49 0.31 11.47 10.37
CA ARG A 49 -0.32 11.75 9.08
C ARG A 49 0.25 10.85 8.01
N PHE A 50 -0.62 10.17 7.28
CA PHE A 50 -0.24 9.30 6.16
C PHE A 50 -1.07 9.61 4.92
N GLY A 51 -0.46 9.40 3.76
CA GLY A 51 -1.11 9.46 2.46
C GLY A 51 -1.64 8.09 2.08
N LEU A 52 -2.73 8.09 1.32
CA LEU A 52 -3.28 6.91 0.66
C LEU A 52 -3.48 7.26 -0.82
N THR A 53 -2.96 6.41 -1.70
CA THR A 53 -3.30 6.43 -3.13
C THR A 53 -3.92 5.10 -3.50
N ALA A 54 -5.09 5.15 -4.13
CA ALA A 54 -5.81 3.98 -4.59
C ALA A 54 -5.83 3.94 -6.13
N TYR A 55 -5.54 2.77 -6.68
CA TYR A 55 -5.59 2.45 -8.10
C TYR A 55 -6.57 1.29 -8.31
N VAL A 56 -7.28 1.32 -9.43
CA VAL A 56 -8.12 0.22 -9.90
C VAL A 56 -7.66 -0.19 -11.30
N ASN A 57 -7.60 -1.51 -11.52
CA ASN A 57 -7.27 -2.13 -12.79
C ASN A 57 -8.27 -3.23 -13.14
N SER A 58 -9.56 -2.95 -12.97
CA SER A 58 -10.64 -3.90 -13.23
C SER A 58 -11.80 -3.22 -13.94
N ASP A 59 -12.00 -3.57 -15.21
CA ASP A 59 -13.14 -3.12 -16.02
C ASP A 59 -14.36 -4.03 -15.87
N VAL A 60 -14.17 -5.23 -15.35
CA VAL A 60 -15.24 -6.21 -15.18
C VAL A 60 -15.93 -5.98 -13.84
N HIS A 61 -15.15 -5.83 -12.77
CA HIS A 61 -15.66 -5.79 -11.41
C HIS A 61 -15.44 -4.41 -10.79
N GLN A 62 -16.51 -3.82 -10.24
CA GLN A 62 -16.35 -2.65 -9.38
C GLN A 62 -15.56 -3.05 -8.12
N GLN A 63 -14.57 -2.24 -7.81
CA GLN A 63 -13.73 -2.38 -6.63
C GLN A 63 -14.17 -1.37 -5.58
N THR A 64 -14.26 -1.84 -4.34
CA THR A 64 -14.59 -1.04 -3.17
C THR A 64 -13.47 -1.18 -2.16
N ILE A 65 -12.85 -0.07 -1.79
CA ILE A 65 -11.75 0.02 -0.84
C ILE A 65 -12.27 0.74 0.41
N ASN A 66 -12.41 0.01 1.50
CA ASN A 66 -12.81 0.55 2.79
C ASN A 66 -11.58 0.83 3.65
N VAL A 67 -11.50 2.04 4.17
CA VAL A 67 -10.40 2.49 5.04
C VAL A 67 -10.91 2.52 6.47
N TYR A 68 -10.22 1.80 7.36
CA TYR A 68 -10.51 1.77 8.78
C TYR A 68 -9.35 2.35 9.58
N ILE A 69 -9.67 3.15 10.59
CA ILE A 69 -8.73 3.67 11.58
C ILE A 69 -9.29 3.32 12.95
N ASP A 70 -8.51 2.64 13.78
CA ASP A 70 -8.92 2.15 15.10
C ASP A 70 -10.26 1.38 15.04
N ASP A 71 -10.36 0.46 14.07
CA ASP A 71 -11.55 -0.36 13.76
C ASP A 71 -12.81 0.39 13.30
N ARG A 72 -12.76 1.73 13.23
CA ARG A 72 -13.84 2.55 12.68
C ARG A 72 -13.67 2.72 11.18
N LEU A 73 -14.73 2.47 10.41
CA LEU A 73 -14.78 2.83 8.99
C LEU A 73 -14.73 4.37 8.87
N VAL A 74 -13.68 4.88 8.23
CA VAL A 74 -13.48 6.32 8.05
C VAL A 74 -13.72 6.77 6.62
N ASP A 75 -13.59 5.86 5.64
CA ASP A 75 -13.78 6.18 4.23
C ASP A 75 -14.10 4.93 3.41
N THR A 76 -14.76 5.15 2.27
CA THR A 76 -15.06 4.12 1.26
C THR A 76 -14.80 4.71 -0.12
N LEU A 77 -13.81 4.17 -0.82
CA LEU A 77 -13.44 4.55 -2.18
C LEU A 77 -13.96 3.50 -3.14
N THR A 78 -14.62 3.91 -4.21
CA THR A 78 -15.11 2.99 -5.25
C THR A 78 -14.53 3.35 -6.60
N GLY A 79 -14.14 2.34 -7.36
CA GLY A 79 -13.57 2.53 -8.67
C GLY A 79 -13.83 1.35 -9.59
N LYS A 80 -13.84 1.63 -10.88
CA LYS A 80 -13.93 0.65 -11.98
C LYS A 80 -13.20 1.27 -13.18
N GLY A 81 -12.38 0.49 -13.87
CA GLY A 81 -11.48 1.02 -14.91
C GLY A 81 -10.15 0.27 -15.00
N ILE A 82 -9.50 0.29 -16.16
CA ILE A 82 -8.09 -0.12 -16.34
C ILE A 82 -7.16 1.05 -16.06
N SER A 83 -6.15 0.85 -15.21
CA SER A 83 -5.10 1.85 -14.91
C SER A 83 -5.63 3.20 -14.43
N HIS A 84 -6.66 3.22 -13.58
CA HIS A 84 -7.26 4.45 -13.06
C HIS A 84 -6.83 4.72 -11.61
N ILE A 85 -6.37 5.94 -11.33
CA ILE A 85 -6.28 6.44 -9.95
C ILE A 85 -7.71 6.73 -9.48
N THR A 86 -8.13 6.02 -8.45
CA THR A 86 -9.45 6.22 -7.85
C THR A 86 -9.44 7.44 -6.95
N ASP A 87 -8.42 7.58 -6.10
CA ASP A 87 -8.33 8.71 -5.18
C ASP A 87 -6.91 8.90 -4.62
N VAL A 88 -6.67 10.10 -4.11
CA VAL A 88 -5.52 10.47 -3.29
C VAL A 88 -6.03 11.17 -2.03
N LYS A 89 -5.85 10.52 -0.88
CA LYS A 89 -6.38 10.98 0.42
C LYS A 89 -5.27 11.09 1.45
N THR A 90 -5.53 11.86 2.50
CA THR A 90 -4.67 11.93 3.68
C THR A 90 -5.48 11.70 4.94
N TYR A 91 -4.93 10.94 5.89
CA TYR A 91 -5.57 10.63 7.16
C TYR A 91 -4.58 10.76 8.32
N THR A 92 -5.09 10.63 9.55
CA THR A 92 -4.30 10.55 10.79
C THR A 92 -4.55 9.21 11.46
N SER A 93 -3.50 8.46 11.79
CA SER A 93 -3.57 7.04 12.15
C SER A 93 -4.21 6.69 13.50
N GLY A 94 -4.66 7.64 14.31
CA GLY A 94 -5.24 7.35 15.63
C GLY A 94 -4.25 6.63 16.56
N THR A 95 -4.61 5.44 17.06
CA THR A 95 -3.69 4.56 17.83
C THR A 95 -2.61 3.90 16.97
N GLY A 96 -2.72 4.03 15.64
CA GLY A 96 -1.81 3.46 14.65
C GLY A 96 -2.40 2.28 13.88
N LYS A 97 -3.53 1.72 14.32
CA LYS A 97 -4.18 0.59 13.63
C LYS A 97 -4.94 1.09 12.41
N VAL A 98 -4.37 0.86 11.23
CA VAL A 98 -4.98 1.21 9.94
C VAL A 98 -5.28 -0.07 9.18
N CYS A 99 -6.55 -0.33 8.86
CA CYS A 99 -6.93 -1.49 8.07
C CYS A 99 -7.50 -1.09 6.71
N ILE A 100 -7.06 -1.79 5.68
CA ILE A 100 -7.57 -1.67 4.33
C ILE A 100 -8.35 -2.94 4.02
N GLU A 101 -9.61 -2.78 3.68
CA GLU A 101 -10.46 -3.84 3.16
C GLU A 101 -10.76 -3.57 1.68
N ILE A 102 -10.63 -4.60 0.85
CA ILE A 102 -10.87 -4.52 -0.59
C ILE A 102 -11.86 -5.60 -0.97
N ILE A 103 -12.95 -5.16 -1.60
CA ILE A 103 -14.08 -5.96 -2.03
C ILE A 103 -14.27 -5.77 -3.53
N GLY A 104 -14.23 -6.87 -4.28
CA GLY A 104 -14.50 -6.90 -5.72
C GLY A 104 -15.84 -7.60 -5.98
N GLU A 105 -16.78 -6.90 -6.62
CA GLU A 105 -18.13 -7.42 -6.91
C GLU A 105 -18.85 -8.01 -5.67
N GLY A 106 -18.74 -7.30 -4.54
CA GLY A 106 -19.38 -7.71 -3.28
C GLY A 106 -18.70 -8.88 -2.55
N LYS A 107 -17.56 -9.38 -3.04
CA LYS A 107 -16.79 -10.45 -2.39
C LYS A 107 -15.44 -9.96 -1.90
N PRO A 108 -14.94 -10.45 -0.75
CA PRO A 108 -13.60 -10.14 -0.28
C PRO A 108 -12.54 -10.55 -1.29
N CYS A 109 -11.58 -9.66 -1.58
CA CYS A 109 -10.46 -9.98 -2.46
C CYS A 109 -9.39 -10.84 -1.77
N LYS A 110 -8.60 -11.56 -2.56
CA LYS A 110 -7.31 -12.09 -2.09
C LYS A 110 -6.29 -10.97 -2.08
N LEU A 111 -5.52 -10.85 -1.01
CA LEU A 111 -4.59 -9.75 -0.81
C LEU A 111 -3.15 -10.24 -0.76
N ARG A 112 -2.27 -9.48 -1.38
CA ARG A 112 -0.83 -9.49 -1.10
C ARG A 112 -0.44 -8.12 -0.59
N TYR A 113 0.42 -8.07 0.41
CA TYR A 113 0.86 -6.80 0.97
C TYR A 113 2.34 -6.83 1.34
N ALA A 114 2.92 -5.65 1.34
CA ALA A 114 4.23 -5.40 1.91
C ALA A 114 4.21 -4.11 2.70
N TYR A 115 4.99 -4.08 3.78
CA TYR A 115 5.17 -2.94 4.66
C TYR A 115 6.66 -2.75 4.87
N ASN A 116 7.15 -1.52 4.72
CA ASN A 116 8.56 -1.18 4.87
C ASN A 116 8.72 0.10 5.68
N THR A 117 9.68 0.12 6.58
CA THR A 117 10.07 1.31 7.35
C THR A 117 11.58 1.46 7.39
N LEU A 118 12.04 2.70 7.35
CA LEU A 118 13.40 3.09 7.70
C LEU A 118 13.35 3.57 9.14
N GLU A 119 13.89 2.83 10.11
CA GLU A 119 13.91 3.25 11.53
C GLU A 119 12.57 3.79 12.05
N THR A 120 11.46 3.10 11.76
CA THR A 120 10.05 3.50 12.01
C THR A 120 9.48 4.59 11.07
N LYS A 121 10.28 5.51 10.55
CA LYS A 121 9.88 6.59 9.59
C LYS A 121 11.07 7.05 8.73
N PRO A 122 10.91 7.28 7.42
CA PRO A 122 9.68 7.15 6.66
C PRO A 122 9.28 5.69 6.47
N GLY A 123 8.01 5.47 6.17
CA GLY A 123 7.48 4.15 5.89
C GLY A 123 6.47 4.16 4.76
N SER A 124 6.29 2.99 4.18
CA SER A 124 5.29 2.73 3.17
C SER A 124 4.65 1.37 3.38
N ALA A 125 3.39 1.27 2.94
CA ALA A 125 2.71 0.00 2.79
C ALA A 125 2.11 -0.07 1.39
N ILE A 126 2.06 -1.26 0.83
CA ILE A 126 1.35 -1.53 -0.41
C ILE A 126 0.49 -2.76 -0.20
N ILE A 127 -0.70 -2.72 -0.77
CA ILE A 127 -1.63 -3.84 -0.81
C ILE A 127 -2.17 -3.97 -2.24
N GLY A 128 -1.99 -5.15 -2.83
CA GLY A 128 -2.56 -5.54 -4.11
C GLY A 128 -3.68 -6.55 -3.89
N ALA A 129 -4.77 -6.38 -4.62
CA ALA A 129 -5.96 -7.20 -4.55
C ALA A 129 -6.17 -7.99 -5.84
N ASN A 130 -6.61 -9.23 -5.67
CA ASN A 130 -7.10 -10.09 -6.74
C ASN A 130 -8.53 -10.52 -6.42
N ASN A 131 -9.47 -10.28 -7.32
CA ASN A 131 -10.86 -10.73 -7.21
C ASN A 131 -11.27 -11.74 -8.29
N GLY A 132 -10.31 -12.24 -9.09
CA GLY A 132 -10.48 -13.22 -10.15
C GLY A 132 -9.62 -14.48 -10.00
N SER A 133 -9.41 -15.16 -11.13
CA SER A 133 -8.59 -16.37 -11.26
C SER A 133 -7.14 -16.09 -11.69
N ASN A 134 -6.87 -14.88 -12.17
CA ASN A 134 -5.53 -14.38 -12.49
C ASN A 134 -4.77 -14.04 -11.21
N ASP A 135 -3.60 -14.63 -10.97
CA ASP A 135 -2.79 -14.36 -9.76
C ASP A 135 -1.89 -13.11 -9.91
N ASN A 136 -2.40 -12.03 -10.53
CA ASN A 136 -1.65 -10.79 -10.77
C ASN A 136 -1.78 -9.76 -9.62
N TYR A 137 -2.86 -9.80 -8.82
CA TYR A 137 -3.09 -8.95 -7.64
C TYR A 137 -3.06 -7.44 -7.94
N ASP A 138 -3.54 -7.06 -9.12
CA ASP A 138 -3.55 -5.66 -9.59
C ASP A 138 -4.96 -5.09 -9.76
N ASP A 139 -6.04 -5.87 -9.56
CA ASP A 139 -7.44 -5.43 -9.71
C ASP A 139 -7.70 -4.15 -8.90
N SER A 140 -7.07 -4.06 -7.72
CA SER A 140 -6.84 -2.81 -7.02
C SER A 140 -5.49 -2.80 -6.34
N VAL A 141 -4.87 -1.62 -6.29
CA VAL A 141 -3.63 -1.39 -5.55
C VAL A 141 -3.82 -0.19 -4.64
N VAL A 142 -3.48 -0.33 -3.37
CA VAL A 142 -3.47 0.79 -2.41
C VAL A 142 -2.06 0.97 -1.89
N VAL A 143 -1.58 2.20 -1.95
CA VAL A 143 -0.27 2.61 -1.42
C VAL A 143 -0.50 3.56 -0.25
N LEU A 144 0.13 3.26 0.88
CA LEU A 144 0.21 4.12 2.05
C LEU A 144 1.63 4.66 2.18
N ASN A 145 1.80 5.94 2.53
CA ASN A 145 3.11 6.52 2.79
C ASN A 145 3.09 7.53 3.94
N TRP A 146 4.12 7.54 4.79
CA TRP A 146 4.22 8.43 5.95
C TRP A 146 5.68 8.71 6.36
N PRO A 147 5.94 9.75 7.17
CA PRO A 147 5.04 10.87 7.48
C PRO A 147 4.81 11.76 6.25
N LEU A 148 3.72 12.52 6.25
CA LEU A 148 3.49 13.60 5.27
C LEU A 148 3.97 14.98 5.77
N SER A 149 4.36 15.08 7.04
CA SER A 149 4.91 16.26 7.71
C SER A 149 5.63 15.83 8.97
#